data_AF-A0A7S0RJT6-F1
#
_entry.id   AF-A0A7S0RJT6-F1
#
_cell.length_a   1.000
_cell.length_b   1.000
_cell.length_c   1.000
_cell.angle_alpha   90.00
_cell.angle_beta   90.00
_cell.angle_gamma   90.00
#
_symmetry.space_group_name_H-M   'P 1'
#
loop_
_entity.id
_entity.type
_entity.pdbx_description
1 polymer ?
#
loop_
_entity_poly.entity_id
_entity_poly.type
_entity_poly.pdbx_seq_one_letter_code
_entity_poly.pdbx_strand_id
1 'polypeptide(L)'
;FFKGTGIGRFLRAYYLLNGFAVGTYVYARTTALYGADPNTTDFLFEWEKNAFSSLTILLVVKSVRTLTLDSFVSDFFMYGKSTILLLTFFMDVRLFSWYLILFSILFLMVPQPFYEGPEAITYLTPATYDELVVGKEQKSGEKGPRWLVEFYASWSPPCVHLEPIFAQLSVKYSSDNLQFAKMDLGRWPRIAKEFNISIAGTSKQLPTLIMFENGKELGRIPHIFADNSVARGRYRKADLIKAFDLDHEGAALSAIAKKEAKKDKKGNNKKTK
;
A
#
# COMPACT_ATOMS: atom_id res chain seq x y z
N PHE A 1 19.36 9.07 -11.16
CA PHE A 1 18.79 10.44 -11.27
C PHE A 1 17.44 10.43 -10.57
N PHE A 2 17.32 11.13 -9.43
CA PHE A 2 16.20 11.06 -8.48
C PHE A 2 14.91 11.72 -9.03
N LYS A 3 14.13 11.03 -9.87
CA LYS A 3 12.70 11.35 -10.05
C LYS A 3 11.93 10.59 -8.96
N GLY A 4 11.47 11.27 -7.90
CA GLY A 4 10.47 10.69 -7.01
C GLY A 4 10.58 10.96 -5.50
N THR A 5 11.68 11.52 -4.99
CA THR A 5 11.83 11.75 -3.53
C THR A 5 11.52 13.18 -3.07
N GLY A 6 11.40 14.15 -3.97
CA GLY A 6 11.11 15.55 -3.64
C GLY A 6 9.63 15.91 -3.50
N ILE A 7 9.37 17.14 -3.04
CA ILE A 7 8.03 17.77 -2.91
C ILE A 7 7.26 17.76 -4.25
N GLY A 8 7.97 17.76 -5.38
CA GLY A 8 7.38 17.70 -6.72
C GLY A 8 6.46 16.51 -6.98
N ARG A 9 6.55 15.43 -6.18
CA ARG A 9 5.58 14.31 -6.25
C ARG A 9 4.14 14.74 -5.95
N PHE A 10 3.97 15.76 -5.11
CA PHE A 10 2.66 16.30 -4.71
C PHE A 10 2.08 17.30 -5.72
N LEU A 11 2.80 17.58 -6.82
CA LEU A 11 2.29 18.40 -7.92
C LEU A 11 1.51 17.57 -8.96
N ARG A 12 1.30 16.27 -8.71
CA ARG A 12 0.44 15.43 -9.56
C ARG A 12 -1.01 15.90 -9.48
N ALA A 13 -1.75 15.72 -10.58
CA ALA A 13 -3.16 16.08 -10.69
C ALA A 13 -4.00 15.55 -9.52
N TYR A 14 -3.73 14.34 -9.04
CA TYR A 14 -4.38 13.77 -7.86
C TYR A 14 -4.32 14.71 -6.65
N TYR A 15 -3.13 15.10 -6.21
CA TYR A 15 -2.96 15.91 -5.00
C TYR A 15 -3.50 17.32 -5.16
N LEU A 16 -3.31 17.92 -6.34
CA LEU A 16 -3.78 19.28 -6.63
C LEU A 16 -5.31 19.36 -6.69
N LEU A 17 -5.96 18.45 -7.44
CA LEU A 17 -7.41 18.44 -7.60
C LEU A 17 -8.12 18.07 -6.30
N ASN A 18 -7.59 17.10 -5.53
CA ASN A 18 -8.15 16.77 -4.22
C ASN A 18 -7.96 17.90 -3.21
N GLY A 19 -6.78 18.54 -3.19
CA GLY A 19 -6.51 19.69 -2.32
C GLY A 19 -7.43 20.87 -2.63
N PHE A 20 -7.59 21.21 -3.91
CA PHE A 20 -8.53 22.23 -4.35
C PHE A 20 -9.96 21.88 -3.95
N ALA A 21 -10.41 20.65 -4.20
CA ALA A 21 -11.77 20.20 -3.89
C ALA A 21 -12.10 20.21 -2.39
N VAL A 22 -11.11 20.04 -1.51
CA VAL A 22 -11.28 20.22 -0.06
C VAL A 22 -11.31 21.71 0.29
N GLY A 23 -10.48 22.54 -0.34
CA GLY A 23 -10.41 23.98 -0.13
C GLY A 23 -11.67 24.75 -0.55
N THR A 24 -12.45 24.23 -1.51
CA THR A 24 -13.70 24.87 -1.96
C THR A 24 -14.74 24.99 -0.85
N TYR A 25 -14.63 24.19 0.22
CA TYR A 25 -15.55 24.27 1.37
C TYR A 25 -15.60 25.67 1.98
N VAL A 26 -14.46 26.38 2.06
CA VAL A 26 -14.42 27.74 2.62
C VAL A 26 -15.30 28.69 1.80
N TYR A 27 -15.28 28.55 0.48
CA TYR A 27 -16.13 29.32 -0.42
C TYR A 27 -17.60 28.92 -0.33
N ALA A 28 -17.89 27.62 -0.26
CA ALA A 28 -19.25 27.12 -0.09
C ALA A 28 -19.87 27.58 1.24
N ARG A 29 -19.07 27.61 2.31
CA ARG A 29 -19.46 28.12 3.62
C ARG A 29 -19.80 29.61 3.59
N THR A 30 -18.94 30.45 2.98
CA THR A 30 -19.18 31.91 2.95
C THR A 30 -20.39 32.27 2.12
N THR A 31 -20.61 31.59 1.01
CA THR A 31 -21.77 31.80 0.14
C THR A 31 -23.08 31.32 0.79
N ALA A 32 -23.08 30.17 1.44
CA ALA A 32 -24.27 29.63 2.09
C ALA A 32 -24.69 30.41 3.34
N LEU A 33 -23.74 31.03 4.05
CA LEU A 33 -24.03 31.88 5.21
C LEU A 33 -24.29 33.34 4.85
N TYR A 34 -24.25 33.71 3.57
CA TYR A 34 -24.50 35.08 3.13
C TYR A 34 -25.97 35.45 3.37
N GLY A 35 -26.21 36.26 4.40
CA GLY A 35 -27.55 36.67 4.82
C GLY A 35 -28.29 35.68 5.72
N ALA A 36 -27.59 34.71 6.32
CA ALA A 36 -28.17 33.76 7.27
C ALA A 36 -28.44 34.41 8.65
N ASP A 37 -29.46 33.92 9.36
CA ASP A 37 -29.79 34.34 10.73
C ASP A 37 -28.70 33.91 11.73
N PRO A 38 -28.32 34.74 12.73
CA PRO A 38 -27.42 34.40 13.83
C PRO A 38 -27.53 32.98 14.39
N ASN A 39 -28.76 32.48 14.62
CA ASN A 39 -28.97 31.13 15.15
C ASN A 39 -28.47 30.03 14.21
N THR A 40 -28.59 30.24 12.90
CA THR A 40 -28.13 29.27 11.88
C THR A 40 -26.61 29.27 11.79
N THR A 41 -25.98 30.43 11.88
CA THR A 41 -24.52 30.56 11.95
C THR A 41 -23.93 29.90 13.19
N ASP A 42 -24.54 30.09 14.35
CA ASP A 42 -24.08 29.50 15.61
C ASP A 42 -24.23 27.98 15.60
N PHE A 43 -25.38 27.48 15.12
CA PHE A 43 -25.60 26.05 14.94
C PHE A 43 -24.54 25.42 14.03
N LEU A 44 -24.29 26.00 12.85
CA LEU A 44 -23.28 25.47 11.93
C LEU A 44 -21.88 25.52 12.55
N PHE A 45 -21.53 26.59 13.26
CA PHE A 45 -20.23 26.73 13.91
C PHE A 45 -19.98 25.63 14.94
N GLU A 46 -20.99 25.23 15.72
CA GLU A 46 -20.86 24.10 16.66
C GLU A 46 -20.59 22.78 15.95
N TRP A 47 -21.31 22.50 14.85
CA TRP A 47 -21.07 21.31 14.03
C TRP A 47 -19.70 21.33 13.37
N GLU A 48 -19.25 22.47 12.85
CA GLU A 48 -17.90 22.66 12.32
C GLU A 48 -16.85 22.33 13.40
N LYS A 49 -17.00 22.92 14.59
CA LYS A 49 -16.09 22.67 15.72
C LYS A 49 -16.01 21.18 16.05
N ASN A 50 -17.14 20.50 16.14
CA ASN A 50 -17.21 19.07 16.47
C ASN A 50 -16.62 18.20 15.35
N ALA A 51 -16.94 18.52 14.10
CA ALA A 51 -16.47 17.79 12.93
C ALA A 51 -14.96 17.95 12.71
N PHE A 52 -14.41 19.17 12.85
CA PHE A 52 -12.97 19.40 12.73
C PHE A 52 -12.19 18.83 13.92
N SER A 53 -12.76 18.89 15.13
CA SER A 53 -12.13 18.29 16.32
C SER A 53 -12.03 16.76 16.18
N SER A 54 -13.12 16.10 15.76
CA SER A 54 -13.12 14.65 15.50
C SER A 54 -12.20 14.28 14.33
N LEU A 55 -12.20 15.05 13.24
CA LEU A 55 -11.27 14.88 12.12
C LEU A 55 -9.81 14.98 12.59
N THR A 56 -9.48 15.98 13.41
CA THR A 56 -8.12 16.17 13.93
C THR A 56 -7.67 14.97 14.76
N ILE A 57 -8.53 14.46 15.66
CA ILE A 57 -8.23 13.26 16.45
C ILE A 57 -8.01 12.05 15.53
N LEU A 58 -8.88 11.83 14.55
CA LEU A 58 -8.75 10.74 13.59
C LEU A 58 -7.44 10.82 12.79
N LEU A 59 -7.07 12.01 12.32
CA LEU A 59 -5.83 12.24 11.58
C LEU A 59 -4.59 12.04 12.45
N VAL A 60 -4.62 12.43 13.73
CA VAL A 60 -3.52 12.15 14.68
C VAL A 60 -3.38 10.65 14.93
N VAL A 61 -4.49 9.93 15.13
CA VAL A 61 -4.46 8.47 15.30
C VAL A 61 -3.94 7.78 14.04
N LYS A 62 -4.30 8.29 12.85
CA LYS A 62 -3.81 7.77 11.57
C LYS A 62 -2.35 8.14 11.32
N SER A 63 -1.89 9.35 11.66
CA SER A 63 -0.51 9.78 11.40
C SER A 63 0.52 8.91 12.10
N VAL A 64 0.20 8.42 13.31
CA VAL A 64 1.03 7.47 14.07
C VAL A 64 1.08 6.06 13.42
N ARG A 65 0.12 5.77 12.53
CA ARG A 65 -0.01 4.47 11.85
C ARG A 65 0.41 4.53 10.38
N THR A 66 0.37 5.69 9.75
CA THR A 66 0.74 5.88 8.35
C THR A 66 2.24 5.72 8.16
N LEU A 67 2.59 4.97 7.12
CA LEU A 67 3.98 4.56 6.88
C LEU A 67 4.66 5.49 5.88
N THR A 68 3.88 6.19 5.05
CA THR A 68 4.36 7.15 4.06
C THR A 68 3.53 8.43 4.08
N LEU A 69 4.14 9.53 3.60
CA LEU A 69 3.45 10.80 3.44
C LEU A 69 2.33 10.71 2.40
N ASP A 70 2.53 9.95 1.31
CA ASP A 70 1.51 9.74 0.28
C ASP A 70 0.26 9.09 0.87
N SER A 71 0.42 8.07 1.73
CA SER A 71 -0.69 7.44 2.46
C SER A 71 -1.38 8.42 3.41
N PHE A 72 -0.61 9.24 4.14
CA PHE A 72 -1.18 10.22 5.08
C PHE A 72 -2.00 11.29 4.36
N VAL A 73 -1.48 11.82 3.26
CA VAL A 73 -2.18 12.84 2.45
C VAL A 73 -3.44 12.25 1.80
N SER A 74 -3.39 10.99 1.36
CA SER A 74 -4.58 10.31 0.82
C SER A 74 -5.66 10.12 1.89
N ASP A 75 -5.28 9.64 3.09
CA ASP A 75 -6.17 9.55 4.26
C ASP A 75 -6.76 10.94 4.60
N PHE A 76 -5.94 12.00 4.59
CA PHE A 76 -6.39 13.38 4.81
C PHE A 76 -7.48 13.81 3.83
N PHE A 77 -7.30 13.57 2.52
CA PHE A 77 -8.31 13.89 1.54
C PHE A 77 -9.58 13.05 1.70
N MET A 78 -9.47 11.76 1.99
CA MET A 78 -10.62 10.89 2.19
C MET A 78 -11.47 11.33 3.38
N TYR A 79 -10.85 11.54 4.54
CA TYR A 79 -11.55 11.97 5.76
C TYR A 79 -12.02 13.42 5.64
N GLY A 80 -11.21 14.31 5.06
CA GLY A 80 -11.60 15.70 4.82
C GLY A 80 -12.84 15.81 3.93
N LYS A 81 -12.88 15.06 2.82
CA LYS A 81 -14.07 14.98 1.95
C LYS A 81 -15.29 14.43 2.68
N SER A 82 -15.11 13.41 3.53
CA SER A 82 -16.19 12.84 4.33
C SER A 82 -16.75 13.86 5.32
N THR A 83 -15.88 14.63 5.98
CA THR A 83 -16.27 15.73 6.87
C THR A 83 -17.00 16.85 6.11
N ILE A 84 -16.51 17.23 4.93
CA ILE A 84 -17.18 18.25 4.09
C ILE A 84 -18.57 17.78 3.64
N LEU A 85 -18.72 16.51 3.27
CA LEU A 85 -20.04 15.95 2.94
C LEU A 85 -20.99 16.01 4.14
N LEU A 86 -20.53 15.69 5.35
CA LEU A 86 -21.34 15.80 6.55
C LEU A 86 -21.76 17.25 6.81
N LEU A 87 -20.84 18.21 6.72
CA LEU A 87 -21.13 19.62 6.96
C LEU A 87 -22.07 20.21 5.90
N THR A 88 -21.85 19.88 4.62
CA THR A 88 -22.71 20.34 3.53
C THR A 88 -24.10 19.72 3.59
N PHE A 89 -24.25 18.49 4.10
CA PHE A 89 -25.55 17.87 4.37
C PHE A 89 -26.38 18.66 5.39
N PHE A 90 -25.76 19.14 6.48
CA PHE A 90 -26.43 19.97 7.47
C PHE A 90 -26.72 21.40 6.98
N MET A 91 -26.02 21.85 5.95
CA MET A 91 -26.16 23.20 5.41
C MET A 91 -27.24 23.29 4.30
N ASP A 92 -27.10 22.48 3.24
CA ASP A 92 -28.10 22.39 2.17
C ASP A 92 -27.93 21.06 1.40
N VAL A 93 -29.01 20.28 1.30
CA VAL A 93 -29.06 19.01 0.57
C VAL A 93 -28.67 19.16 -0.92
N ARG A 94 -28.95 20.31 -1.54
CA ARG A 94 -28.53 20.58 -2.94
C ARG A 94 -27.01 20.69 -3.04
N LEU A 95 -26.39 21.42 -2.12
CA LEU A 95 -24.94 21.58 -2.10
C LEU A 95 -24.25 20.25 -1.79
N PHE A 96 -24.80 19.48 -0.85
CA PHE A 96 -24.37 18.10 -0.58
C PHE A 96 -24.38 17.25 -1.86
N SER A 97 -25.44 17.33 -2.66
CA SER A 97 -25.56 16.56 -3.91
C SER A 97 -24.46 16.94 -4.92
N TRP A 98 -24.16 18.23 -5.06
CA TRP A 98 -23.06 18.70 -5.93
C TRP A 98 -21.68 18.22 -5.45
N TYR A 99 -21.42 18.30 -4.14
CA TYR A 99 -20.17 17.80 -3.56
C TYR A 99 -20.04 16.28 -3.68
N LEU A 100 -21.14 15.54 -3.52
CA LEU A 100 -21.17 14.10 -3.70
C LEU A 100 -20.79 13.73 -5.14
N ILE A 101 -21.40 14.38 -6.13
CA ILE A 101 -21.09 14.17 -7.55
C ILE A 101 -19.62 14.54 -7.83
N LEU A 102 -19.15 15.70 -7.39
CA LEU A 102 -17.77 16.14 -7.58
C LEU A 102 -16.77 15.13 -7.01
N PHE A 103 -16.99 14.67 -5.77
CA PHE A 103 -16.09 13.73 -5.12
C PHE A 103 -16.13 12.34 -5.75
N SER A 104 -17.30 11.88 -6.21
CA SER A 104 -17.41 10.64 -6.99
C SER A 104 -16.68 10.73 -8.33
N ILE A 105 -16.80 11.86 -9.05
CA ILE A 105 -16.06 12.08 -10.30
C ILE A 105 -14.55 12.08 -10.04
N LEU A 106 -14.09 12.80 -9.02
CA LEU A 106 -12.66 12.82 -8.67
C LEU A 106 -12.13 11.44 -8.29
N PHE A 107 -12.93 10.64 -7.57
CA PHE A 107 -12.56 9.28 -7.20
C PHE A 107 -12.40 8.36 -8.43
N LEU A 108 -13.31 8.48 -9.42
CA LEU A 108 -13.28 7.65 -10.62
C LEU A 108 -12.23 8.10 -11.65
N MET A 109 -12.11 9.42 -11.88
CA MET A 109 -11.27 9.98 -12.93
C MET A 109 -9.81 10.16 -12.50
N VAL A 110 -9.57 10.33 -11.20
CA VAL A 110 -8.25 10.67 -10.68
C VAL A 110 -7.86 9.69 -9.57
N PRO A 111 -7.47 8.45 -9.93
CA PRO A 111 -7.03 7.47 -8.95
C PRO A 111 -5.73 7.91 -8.28
N GLN A 112 -5.48 7.38 -7.08
CA GLN A 112 -4.22 7.59 -6.37
C GLN A 112 -3.06 7.03 -7.22
N PRO A 113 -1.95 7.78 -7.38
CA PRO A 113 -0.80 7.29 -8.14
C PRO A 113 -0.13 6.12 -7.42
N PHE A 114 0.32 5.13 -8.20
CA PHE A 114 1.15 4.02 -7.71
C PHE A 114 2.57 4.51 -7.39
N TYR A 115 3.28 3.73 -6.57
CA TYR A 115 4.69 3.97 -6.33
C TYR A 115 5.53 3.76 -7.61
N GLU A 116 6.38 4.73 -7.95
CA GLU A 116 7.24 4.70 -9.16
C GLU A 116 8.73 4.73 -8.83
N GLY A 117 9.11 4.39 -7.59
CA GLY A 117 10.52 4.36 -7.21
C GLY A 117 11.23 3.08 -7.68
N PRO A 118 12.53 2.95 -7.38
CA PRO A 118 13.28 1.74 -7.69
C PRO A 118 12.67 0.55 -6.95
N GLU A 119 12.37 -0.53 -7.69
CA GLU A 119 11.88 -1.79 -7.16
C GLU A 119 12.57 -2.97 -7.86
N ALA A 120 12.75 -4.07 -7.14
CA ALA A 120 13.29 -5.33 -7.65
C ALA A 120 12.20 -6.42 -7.53
N ILE A 121 11.06 -6.18 -8.17
CA ILE A 121 9.84 -6.99 -8.03
C ILE A 121 9.45 -7.59 -9.38
N THR A 122 9.14 -8.88 -9.38
CA THR A 122 8.59 -9.58 -10.55
C THR A 122 7.06 -9.59 -10.49
N TYR A 123 6.40 -9.14 -11.56
CA TYR A 123 4.94 -9.19 -11.64
C TYR A 123 4.49 -10.54 -12.19
N LEU A 124 3.71 -11.29 -11.39
CA LEU A 124 3.28 -12.63 -11.73
C LEU A 124 1.93 -12.64 -12.43
N THR A 125 1.87 -13.42 -13.51
CA THR A 125 0.63 -13.92 -14.09
C THR A 125 0.38 -15.36 -13.61
N PRO A 126 -0.84 -15.92 -13.76
CA PRO A 126 -1.08 -17.32 -13.40
C PRO A 126 -0.11 -18.31 -14.06
N ALA A 127 0.28 -18.07 -15.31
CA ALA A 127 1.25 -18.92 -16.01
C ALA A 127 2.66 -18.76 -15.42
N THR A 128 3.10 -17.51 -15.20
CA THR A 128 4.42 -17.20 -14.63
C THR A 128 4.55 -17.66 -13.18
N TYR A 129 3.45 -17.68 -12.42
CA TYR A 129 3.42 -18.21 -11.05
C TYR A 129 3.74 -19.71 -11.03
N ASP A 130 3.08 -20.49 -11.88
CA ASP A 130 3.31 -21.93 -12.01
C ASP A 130 4.73 -22.27 -12.47
N GLU A 131 5.31 -21.42 -13.30
CA GLU A 131 6.66 -21.56 -13.82
C GLU A 131 7.72 -21.22 -12.76
N LEU A 132 7.65 -20.02 -12.18
CA LEU A 132 8.71 -19.47 -11.32
C LEU A 132 8.59 -19.89 -9.85
N VAL A 133 7.37 -19.99 -9.31
CA VAL A 133 7.13 -20.19 -7.87
C VAL A 133 6.87 -21.66 -7.55
N VAL A 134 6.08 -22.35 -8.38
CA VAL A 134 5.80 -23.79 -8.21
C VAL A 134 6.96 -24.64 -8.74
N GLY A 135 7.77 -24.10 -9.66
CA GLY A 135 9.00 -24.73 -10.11
C GLY A 135 8.81 -25.89 -11.09
N LYS A 136 7.80 -25.81 -11.98
CA LYS A 136 7.54 -26.86 -12.98
C LYS A 136 8.74 -27.15 -13.91
N GLU A 137 9.72 -26.24 -14.01
CA GLU A 137 10.97 -26.42 -14.78
C GLU A 137 12.25 -26.63 -13.95
N GLN A 138 12.17 -26.64 -12.61
CA GLN A 138 13.37 -26.80 -11.79
C GLN A 138 13.91 -28.23 -11.86
N LYS A 139 15.14 -28.37 -12.36
CA LYS A 139 15.86 -29.64 -12.46
C LYS A 139 15.98 -30.27 -11.07
N SER A 140 15.50 -31.51 -10.98
CA SER A 140 15.49 -32.35 -9.79
C SER A 140 16.87 -32.38 -9.08
N GLY A 141 17.02 -31.65 -7.98
CA GLY A 141 18.19 -31.74 -7.10
C GLY A 141 18.71 -30.43 -6.49
N GLU A 142 18.42 -29.27 -7.09
CA GLU A 142 18.82 -27.96 -6.56
C GLU A 142 17.63 -27.28 -5.83
N LYS A 143 17.88 -26.71 -4.65
CA LYS A 143 16.85 -25.94 -3.93
C LYS A 143 16.63 -24.63 -4.69
N GLY A 144 15.40 -24.40 -5.15
CA GLY A 144 15.04 -23.15 -5.81
C GLY A 144 15.07 -21.93 -4.88
N PRO A 145 15.09 -20.71 -5.43
CA PRO A 145 14.95 -19.51 -4.61
C PRO A 145 13.62 -19.48 -3.86
N ARG A 146 13.62 -18.84 -2.70
CA ARG A 146 12.41 -18.46 -1.99
C ARG A 146 11.76 -17.28 -2.68
N TRP A 147 10.43 -17.26 -2.70
CA TRP A 147 9.65 -16.19 -3.29
C TRP A 147 8.76 -15.55 -2.23
N LEU A 148 8.99 -14.27 -1.95
CA LEU A 148 8.06 -13.47 -1.17
C LEU A 148 7.08 -12.78 -2.13
N VAL A 149 5.85 -13.27 -2.15
CA VAL A 149 4.80 -12.81 -3.07
C VAL A 149 3.80 -11.93 -2.33
N GLU A 150 3.61 -10.71 -2.81
CA GLU A 150 2.51 -9.83 -2.41
C GLU A 150 1.30 -10.05 -3.32
N PHE A 151 0.23 -10.57 -2.72
CA PHE A 151 -1.10 -10.63 -3.32
C PHE A 151 -1.85 -9.35 -3.00
N TYR A 152 -2.13 -8.55 -4.04
CA TYR A 152 -2.70 -7.22 -3.91
C TYR A 152 -3.90 -7.03 -4.83
N ALA A 153 -4.61 -5.92 -4.62
CA ALA A 153 -5.59 -5.41 -5.57
C ALA A 153 -5.39 -3.91 -5.74
N SER A 154 -5.40 -3.43 -6.98
CA SER A 154 -5.12 -2.03 -7.34
C SER A 154 -6.08 -1.02 -6.72
N TRP A 155 -7.32 -1.42 -6.46
CA TRP A 155 -8.34 -0.58 -5.83
C TRP A 155 -8.26 -0.54 -4.29
N SER A 156 -7.41 -1.36 -3.67
CA SER A 156 -7.32 -1.49 -2.21
C SER A 156 -6.32 -0.48 -1.62
N PRO A 157 -6.78 0.52 -0.83
CA PRO A 157 -5.86 1.51 -0.25
C PRO A 157 -4.76 0.91 0.65
N PRO A 158 -5.04 -0.11 1.50
CA PRO A 158 -3.98 -0.79 2.25
C PRO A 158 -2.85 -1.37 1.39
N CYS A 159 -3.17 -1.84 0.17
CA CYS A 159 -2.17 -2.34 -0.77
C CYS A 159 -1.30 -1.19 -1.31
N VAL A 160 -1.93 -0.10 -1.79
CA VAL A 160 -1.22 1.10 -2.28
C VAL A 160 -0.29 1.67 -1.20
N HIS A 161 -0.71 1.61 0.07
CA HIS A 161 0.09 2.06 1.20
C HIS A 161 1.30 1.15 1.50
N LEU A 162 1.21 -0.14 1.17
CA LEU A 162 2.28 -1.12 1.38
C LEU A 162 3.35 -1.05 0.29
N GLU A 163 2.97 -0.71 -0.95
CA GLU A 163 3.87 -0.67 -2.12
C GLU A 163 5.26 -0.05 -1.85
N PRO A 164 5.39 1.18 -1.32
CA PRO A 164 6.70 1.79 -1.11
C PRO A 164 7.58 1.03 -0.13
N ILE A 165 7.00 0.31 0.83
CA ILE A 165 7.75 -0.50 1.80
C ILE A 165 8.18 -1.81 1.14
N PHE A 166 7.25 -2.45 0.43
CA PHE A 166 7.54 -3.70 -0.28
C PHE A 166 8.61 -3.49 -1.35
N ALA A 167 8.53 -2.39 -2.12
CA ALA A 167 9.57 -1.96 -3.05
C ALA A 167 10.92 -1.74 -2.36
N GLN A 168 10.97 -1.01 -1.23
CA GLN A 168 12.21 -0.85 -0.46
C GLN A 168 12.79 -2.16 0.07
N LEU A 169 11.95 -3.09 0.52
CA LEU A 169 12.38 -4.41 0.97
C LEU A 169 12.94 -5.21 -0.21
N SER A 170 12.27 -5.18 -1.36
CA SER A 170 12.74 -5.86 -2.57
C SER A 170 14.13 -5.37 -2.97
N VAL A 171 14.36 -4.05 -3.06
CA VAL A 171 15.67 -3.50 -3.43
C VAL A 171 16.75 -3.88 -2.42
N LYS A 172 16.40 -4.00 -1.13
CA LYS A 172 17.37 -4.28 -0.07
C LYS A 172 17.72 -5.76 0.06
N TYR A 173 16.75 -6.66 -0.11
CA TYR A 173 16.88 -8.08 0.21
C TYR A 173 16.79 -9.01 -1.00
N SER A 174 16.45 -8.51 -2.20
CA SER A 174 16.43 -9.33 -3.41
C SER A 174 17.82 -9.90 -3.70
N SER A 175 17.88 -11.20 -3.96
CA SER A 175 19.10 -11.97 -4.22
C SER A 175 18.77 -13.25 -4.98
N ASP A 176 19.78 -14.00 -5.40
CA ASP A 176 19.59 -15.27 -6.11
C ASP A 176 18.83 -16.33 -5.28
N ASN A 177 18.75 -16.18 -3.95
CA ASN A 177 18.04 -17.09 -3.05
C ASN A 177 16.70 -16.56 -2.54
N LEU A 178 16.45 -15.25 -2.65
CA LEU A 178 15.19 -14.62 -2.23
C LEU A 178 14.76 -13.61 -3.30
N GLN A 179 13.62 -13.89 -3.92
CA GLN A 179 13.02 -13.07 -4.95
C GLN A 179 11.72 -12.45 -4.44
N PHE A 180 11.42 -11.24 -4.90
CA PHE A 180 10.19 -10.53 -4.56
C PHE A 180 9.25 -10.51 -5.76
N ALA A 181 7.97 -10.73 -5.51
CA ALA A 181 6.98 -10.76 -6.55
C ALA A 181 5.64 -10.14 -6.12
N LYS A 182 4.85 -9.71 -7.12
CA LYS A 182 3.51 -9.15 -6.93
C LYS A 182 2.51 -9.85 -7.82
N MET A 183 1.31 -10.11 -7.30
CA MET A 183 0.21 -10.72 -8.03
C MET A 183 -1.09 -9.99 -7.80
N ASP A 184 -1.71 -9.51 -8.89
CA ASP A 184 -2.97 -8.77 -8.85
C ASP A 184 -4.16 -9.74 -8.79
N LEU A 185 -4.75 -9.85 -7.60
CA LEU A 185 -5.95 -10.65 -7.36
C LEU A 185 -7.23 -9.99 -7.86
N GLY A 186 -7.22 -8.68 -8.08
CA GLY A 186 -8.32 -7.96 -8.74
C GLY A 186 -8.45 -8.37 -10.21
N ARG A 187 -7.31 -8.63 -10.87
CA ARG A 187 -7.28 -9.13 -12.25
C ARG A 187 -7.49 -10.65 -12.33
N TRP A 188 -7.00 -11.41 -11.34
CA TRP A 188 -7.03 -12.87 -11.33
C TRP A 188 -7.79 -13.42 -10.11
N PRO A 189 -9.12 -13.26 -10.03
CA PRO A 189 -9.92 -13.66 -8.86
C PRO A 189 -9.96 -15.18 -8.62
N ARG A 190 -9.65 -15.99 -9.64
CA ARG A 190 -9.54 -17.44 -9.49
C ARG A 190 -8.40 -17.81 -8.53
N ILE A 191 -7.26 -17.14 -8.66
CA ILE A 191 -6.08 -17.38 -7.81
C ILE A 191 -6.37 -16.98 -6.37
N ALA A 192 -7.16 -15.91 -6.17
CA ALA A 192 -7.60 -15.51 -4.84
C ALA A 192 -8.35 -16.66 -4.13
N LYS A 193 -9.21 -17.39 -4.84
CA LYS A 193 -9.93 -18.56 -4.30
C LYS A 193 -8.99 -19.72 -3.98
N GLU A 194 -8.00 -19.98 -4.85
CA GLU A 194 -7.02 -21.05 -4.65
C GLU A 194 -6.19 -20.83 -3.36
N PHE A 195 -5.85 -19.58 -3.04
CA PHE A 195 -5.14 -19.22 -1.80
C PHE A 195 -6.05 -18.91 -0.61
N ASN A 196 -7.37 -19.05 -0.76
CA ASN A 196 -8.38 -18.69 0.24
C ASN A 196 -8.27 -17.23 0.73
N ILE A 197 -8.07 -16.31 -0.22
CA ILE A 197 -7.97 -14.86 -0.01
C ILE A 197 -9.25 -14.19 -0.54
N SER A 198 -10.00 -13.54 0.35
CA SER A 198 -11.14 -12.71 -0.01
C SER A 198 -10.68 -11.33 -0.46
N ILE A 199 -11.05 -11.00 -1.70
CA ILE A 199 -10.86 -9.69 -2.35
C ILE A 199 -12.03 -8.72 -2.10
N ALA A 200 -12.95 -9.02 -1.18
CA ALA A 200 -14.04 -8.08 -0.88
C ALA A 200 -13.47 -6.79 -0.26
N GLY A 201 -14.02 -5.62 -0.59
CA GLY A 201 -13.54 -4.33 -0.04
C GLY A 201 -13.69 -4.20 1.49
N THR A 202 -14.54 -5.02 2.11
CA THR A 202 -14.70 -5.12 3.57
C THR A 202 -13.76 -6.14 4.21
N SER A 203 -13.06 -6.95 3.41
CA SER A 203 -12.12 -7.96 3.88
C SER A 203 -10.85 -7.31 4.44
N LYS A 204 -10.30 -7.92 5.49
CA LYS A 204 -9.00 -7.53 6.08
C LYS A 204 -7.85 -8.39 5.56
N GLN A 205 -8.07 -9.17 4.50
CA GLN A 205 -7.08 -10.09 3.95
C GLN A 205 -6.13 -9.41 2.94
N LEU A 206 -6.52 -8.29 2.32
CA LEU A 206 -5.62 -7.56 1.43
C LEU A 206 -4.86 -6.45 2.17
N PRO A 207 -3.54 -6.29 1.92
CA PRO A 207 -2.67 -7.17 1.14
C PRO A 207 -2.37 -8.49 1.87
N THR A 208 -2.19 -9.59 1.14
CA THR A 208 -1.64 -10.83 1.71
C THR A 208 -0.21 -11.02 1.22
N LEU A 209 0.73 -11.20 2.14
CA LEU A 209 2.12 -11.58 1.82
C LEU A 209 2.30 -13.06 2.12
N ILE A 210 2.81 -13.84 1.17
CA ILE A 210 3.09 -15.27 1.36
C ILE A 210 4.53 -15.56 0.93
N MET A 211 5.26 -16.28 1.78
CA MET A 211 6.57 -16.81 1.45
C MET A 211 6.44 -18.23 0.89
N PHE A 212 7.04 -18.48 -0.26
CA PHE A 212 7.09 -19.78 -0.91
C PHE A 212 8.52 -20.32 -0.98
N GLU A 213 8.68 -21.63 -0.80
CA GLU A 213 9.91 -22.36 -1.03
C GLU A 213 9.58 -23.67 -1.76
N ASN A 214 10.08 -23.85 -2.98
CA ASN A 214 9.78 -25.01 -3.85
C ASN A 214 8.27 -25.29 -3.99
N GLY A 215 7.49 -24.25 -4.31
CA GLY A 215 6.04 -24.34 -4.45
C GLY A 215 5.24 -24.56 -3.16
N LYS A 216 5.91 -24.68 -2.00
CA LYS A 216 5.24 -24.82 -0.70
C LYS A 216 5.19 -23.49 0.03
N GLU A 217 4.04 -23.20 0.64
CA GLU A 217 3.89 -22.06 1.52
C GLU A 217 4.62 -22.29 2.85
N LEU A 218 5.53 -21.39 3.20
CA LEU A 218 6.22 -21.38 4.49
C LEU A 218 5.45 -20.58 5.55
N GLY A 219 4.78 -19.50 5.14
CA GLY A 219 4.02 -18.66 6.03
C GLY A 219 3.38 -17.47 5.31
N ARG A 220 2.31 -16.93 5.92
CA ARG A 220 1.53 -15.81 5.38
C ARG A 220 1.20 -14.73 6.42
N ILE A 221 1.01 -13.51 5.92
CA ILE A 221 0.45 -12.38 6.67
C ILE A 221 -0.67 -11.77 5.83
N PRO A 222 -1.90 -11.59 6.36
CA PRO A 222 -2.31 -11.91 7.73
C PRO A 222 -2.45 -13.41 7.96
N HIS A 223 -2.23 -13.84 9.21
CA HIS A 223 -2.46 -15.23 9.61
C HIS A 223 -3.96 -15.55 9.56
N ILE A 224 -4.31 -16.69 8.97
CA ILE A 224 -5.66 -17.24 8.97
C ILE A 224 -5.70 -18.35 10.01
N PHE A 225 -6.54 -18.20 11.02
CA PHE A 225 -6.72 -19.20 12.06
C PHE A 225 -7.60 -20.36 11.55
N ALA A 226 -7.55 -21.50 12.26
CA ALA A 226 -8.30 -22.70 11.88
C ALA A 226 -9.83 -22.51 11.88
N ASP A 227 -10.33 -21.49 12.58
CA ASP A 227 -11.73 -21.06 12.59
C ASP A 227 -12.09 -20.12 11.41
N ASN A 228 -11.19 -19.98 10.43
CA ASN A 228 -11.25 -19.01 9.33
C ASN A 228 -11.26 -17.53 9.77
N SER A 229 -10.95 -17.23 11.03
CA SER A 229 -10.77 -15.85 11.46
C SER A 229 -9.43 -15.30 10.94
N VAL A 230 -9.43 -14.02 10.60
CA VAL A 230 -8.26 -13.36 9.98
C VAL A 230 -7.63 -12.43 11.01
N ALA A 231 -6.37 -12.68 11.33
CA ALA A 231 -5.59 -11.79 12.20
C ALA A 231 -5.46 -10.40 11.58
N ARG A 232 -5.42 -9.35 12.42
CA ARG A 232 -5.14 -8.00 11.90
C ARG A 232 -3.69 -7.93 11.44
N GLY A 233 -3.48 -7.79 10.13
CA GLY A 233 -2.15 -7.61 9.55
C GLY A 233 -1.47 -6.32 10.04
N ARG A 234 -0.20 -6.43 10.46
CA ARG A 234 0.69 -5.30 10.74
C ARG A 234 1.79 -5.29 9.68
N TYR A 235 1.81 -4.25 8.86
CA TYR A 235 2.70 -4.16 7.69
C TYR A 235 3.80 -3.11 7.85
N ARG A 236 4.27 -2.88 9.08
CA ARG A 236 5.43 -2.00 9.30
C ARG A 236 6.68 -2.71 8.80
N LYS A 237 7.64 -1.94 8.30
CA LYS A 237 8.93 -2.48 7.80
C LYS A 237 9.59 -3.45 8.79
N ALA A 238 9.67 -3.09 10.07
CA ALA A 238 10.26 -3.94 11.11
C ALA A 238 9.44 -5.22 11.38
N ASP A 239 8.11 -5.13 11.35
CA ASP A 239 7.23 -6.29 11.54
C ASP A 239 7.39 -7.29 10.40
N LEU A 240 7.49 -6.81 9.15
CA LEU A 240 7.69 -7.64 7.97
C LEU A 240 9.06 -8.33 7.95
N ILE A 241 10.12 -7.57 8.28
CA ILE A 241 11.48 -8.12 8.39
C ILE A 241 11.52 -9.24 9.43
N LYS A 242 10.89 -9.04 10.58
CA LYS A 242 10.83 -10.04 11.66
C LYS A 242 9.97 -11.24 11.28
N ALA A 243 8.82 -11.02 10.64
CA ALA A 243 7.87 -12.09 10.34
C ALA A 243 8.36 -13.04 9.25
N PHE A 244 9.15 -12.54 8.29
CA PHE A 244 9.75 -13.36 7.21
C PHE A 244 11.25 -13.60 7.40
N ASP A 245 11.80 -13.23 8.57
CA ASP A 245 13.20 -13.40 8.94
C ASP A 245 14.24 -12.90 7.90
N LEU A 246 13.95 -11.74 7.29
CA LEU A 246 14.73 -11.21 6.16
C LEU A 246 16.17 -10.84 6.54
N ASP A 247 16.43 -10.54 7.82
CA ASP A 247 17.77 -10.15 8.30
C ASP A 247 18.72 -11.35 8.42
N HIS A 248 18.25 -12.52 8.86
CA HIS A 248 19.08 -13.73 8.89
C HIS A 248 19.40 -14.22 7.49
N GLU A 249 18.44 -14.13 6.56
CA GLU A 249 18.71 -14.40 5.15
C GLU A 249 19.72 -13.40 4.57
N GLY A 250 19.51 -12.09 4.75
CA GLY A 250 20.43 -11.06 4.27
C GLY A 250 21.84 -11.16 4.86
N ALA A 251 21.97 -11.53 6.14
CA ALA A 251 23.27 -11.71 6.80
C ALA A 251 24.00 -12.97 6.31
N ALA A 252 23.30 -14.10 6.18
CA ALA A 252 23.85 -15.33 5.62
C ALA A 252 24.34 -15.11 4.18
N LEU A 253 23.58 -14.37 3.38
CA LEU A 253 23.91 -14.02 2.00
C LEU A 253 25.12 -13.07 1.91
N SER A 254 25.21 -12.07 2.78
CA SER A 254 26.38 -11.18 2.83
C SER A 254 27.68 -11.91 3.20
N ALA A 255 27.57 -12.98 4.00
CA ALA A 255 28.70 -13.84 4.37
C ALA A 255 29.10 -14.79 3.23
N ILE A 256 28.14 -15.30 2.45
CA ILE A 256 28.38 -16.13 1.26
C ILE A 256 29.02 -15.29 0.14
N ALA A 257 28.47 -14.12 -0.18
CA ALA A 257 29.03 -13.21 -1.17
C ALA A 257 30.48 -12.77 -0.83
N LYS A 258 30.78 -12.54 0.46
CA LYS A 258 32.16 -12.26 0.92
C LYS A 258 33.10 -13.48 0.79
N LYS A 259 32.58 -14.70 0.90
CA LYS A 259 33.36 -15.94 0.70
C LYS A 259 33.65 -16.16 -0.78
N GLU A 260 32.68 -15.95 -1.66
CA GLU A 260 32.85 -16.08 -3.12
C GLU A 260 33.81 -15.03 -3.67
N ALA A 261 33.64 -13.75 -3.30
CA ALA A 261 34.57 -12.69 -3.69
C ALA A 261 36.02 -12.92 -3.21
N LYS A 262 36.22 -13.66 -2.11
CA LYS A 262 37.55 -14.09 -1.64
C LYS A 262 38.09 -15.28 -2.44
N LYS A 263 37.22 -16.18 -2.91
CA LYS A 263 37.56 -17.35 -3.72
C LYS A 263 38.02 -16.93 -5.11
N ASP A 264 37.35 -15.94 -5.71
CA ASP A 264 37.70 -15.38 -7.01
C ASP A 264 39.03 -14.61 -6.97
N LYS A 265 39.29 -13.85 -5.90
CA LYS A 265 40.59 -13.21 -5.68
C LYS A 265 41.74 -14.22 -5.50
N LYS A 266 41.48 -15.38 -4.87
CA LYS A 266 42.47 -16.47 -4.75
C LYS A 266 42.68 -17.26 -6.05
N GLY A 267 41.63 -17.44 -6.85
CA GLY A 267 41.71 -18.08 -8.16
C GLY A 267 42.47 -17.25 -9.18
N ASN A 268 42.29 -15.93 -9.16
CA ASN A 268 42.97 -15.02 -10.08
C ASN A 268 44.47 -14.92 -9.76
N ASN A 269 44.86 -14.90 -8.47
CA ASN A 269 46.27 -14.85 -8.06
C ASN A 269 47.07 -16.15 -8.32
N LYS A 270 46.39 -17.23 -8.70
CA LYS A 270 47.00 -18.53 -9.01
C LYS A 270 47.18 -18.77 -10.52
N LYS A 271 46.59 -17.92 -11.36
CA LYS A 271 46.77 -17.93 -12.83
C LYS A 271 47.84 -16.93 -13.32
N THR A 272 48.34 -16.07 -12.45
CA THR A 272 49.36 -15.04 -12.74
C THR A 272 50.76 -15.37 -12.20
N LYS A 273 51.00 -16.62 -11.79
CA LYS A 273 52.31 -17.21 -11.51
C LYS A 273 52.49 -18.44 -12.40
#